data_AF-A0A8S3F817-F1
#
_entry.id   AF-A0A8S3F817-F1
#
_cell.length_a   1.000
_cell.length_b   1.000
_cell.length_c   1.000
_cell.angle_alpha   90.00
_cell.angle_beta   90.00
_cell.angle_gamma   90.00
#
_symmetry.space_group_name_H-M   'P 1'
#
loop_
_entity.id
_entity.type
_entity.pdbx_description
1 polymer ?
#
loop_
_entity_poly.entity_id
_entity_poly.type
_entity_poly.pdbx_seq_one_letter_code
_entity_poly.pdbx_strand_id
1 'polypeptide(L)'
;LPLAVTLALAYAVRKMMADNNLVRHLDACETMGNASTICSDKTGTLTTNRMTVVQFYINEKHHEHIPKHEEVNQDVLPLLFESICVNSNYTSKIEEPKKEDAGLPKQIGNKTECALLDLVKQWNGSYDEIREKIPQDSLTKVYTFNSARKMMSTIIQRDQGYRLYTKGASEMVLAKCTSMIGENNQPKDLNENKRTRITHDVIEKMANDGLRTICIAYKDLGNEKQNWDDEDK
;
A
#
# COMPACT_ATOMS: atom_id res chain seq x y z
N LEU A 1 -49.13 -26.12 -13.36
CA LEU A 1 -48.47 -25.50 -12.19
C LEU A 1 -46.95 -25.47 -12.34
N PRO A 2 -46.22 -26.59 -12.58
CA PRO A 2 -44.75 -26.60 -12.61
C PRO A 2 -44.15 -25.70 -13.71
N LEU A 3 -44.75 -25.72 -14.91
CA LEU A 3 -44.35 -24.87 -16.03
C LEU A 3 -44.45 -23.37 -15.73
N ALA A 4 -45.44 -22.95 -14.93
CA ALA A 4 -45.61 -21.54 -14.58
C ALA A 4 -44.49 -21.07 -13.63
N VAL A 5 -44.10 -21.92 -12.67
CA VAL A 5 -42.98 -21.66 -11.76
C VAL A 5 -41.66 -21.60 -12.53
N THR A 6 -41.40 -22.55 -13.42
CA THR A 6 -40.19 -22.56 -14.25
C THR A 6 -40.11 -21.34 -15.17
N LEU A 7 -41.22 -20.91 -15.77
CA LEU A 7 -41.26 -19.70 -16.62
C LEU A 7 -41.00 -18.43 -15.82
N ALA A 8 -41.58 -18.32 -14.62
CA ALA A 8 -41.35 -17.19 -13.72
C ALA A 8 -39.88 -17.11 -13.26
N LEU A 9 -39.28 -18.24 -12.85
CA LEU A 9 -37.87 -18.31 -12.47
C LEU A 9 -36.94 -17.99 -13.65
N ALA A 10 -37.23 -18.52 -14.85
CA ALA A 10 -36.45 -18.22 -16.05
C ALA A 10 -36.49 -16.72 -16.41
N TYR A 11 -37.66 -16.09 -16.28
CA TYR A 11 -37.79 -14.65 -16.48
C TYR A 11 -36.99 -13.86 -15.43
N ALA A 12 -37.08 -14.25 -14.15
CA ALA A 12 -36.33 -13.61 -13.07
C ALA A 12 -34.80 -13.73 -13.27
N VAL A 13 -34.29 -14.91 -13.64
CA VAL A 13 -32.87 -15.11 -13.94
C VAL A 13 -32.41 -14.25 -15.10
N ARG A 14 -33.22 -14.10 -16.16
CA ARG A 14 -32.88 -13.22 -17.29
C ARG A 14 -32.76 -11.76 -16.85
N LYS A 15 -33.65 -11.31 -15.95
CA LYS A 15 -33.59 -9.97 -15.38
C LYS A 15 -32.36 -9.79 -14.49
N MET A 16 -32.08 -10.73 -13.58
CA MET A 16 -30.90 -10.72 -12.72
C MET A 16 -29.60 -10.70 -13.53
N MET A 17 -29.54 -11.41 -14.65
CA MET A 17 -28.39 -11.40 -15.55
C MET A 17 -28.14 -10.00 -16.16
N ALA A 18 -29.20 -9.24 -16.48
CA ALA A 18 -29.08 -7.86 -16.94
C ALA A 18 -28.51 -6.94 -15.84
N ASP A 19 -28.74 -7.27 -14.57
CA ASP A 19 -28.20 -6.58 -13.39
C ASP A 19 -26.80 -7.11 -12.98
N ASN A 20 -26.09 -7.80 -13.88
CA ASN A 20 -24.79 -8.46 -13.64
C ASN A 20 -24.80 -9.54 -12.55
N ASN A 21 -25.96 -10.09 -12.19
CA ASN A 21 -26.11 -11.20 -11.25
C ASN A 21 -26.39 -12.51 -12.00
N LEU A 22 -25.33 -13.28 -12.26
CA LEU A 22 -25.41 -14.55 -12.97
C LEU A 22 -25.87 -15.68 -12.03
N VAL A 23 -27.10 -16.15 -12.22
CA VAL A 23 -27.65 -17.33 -11.54
C VAL A 23 -27.31 -18.60 -12.33
N ARG A 24 -26.51 -19.50 -11.74
CA ARG A 24 -26.09 -20.76 -12.38
C ARG A 24 -27.09 -21.90 -12.22
N HIS A 25 -27.86 -21.91 -11.13
CA HIS A 25 -28.88 -22.91 -10.82
C HIS A 25 -30.20 -22.22 -10.50
N LEU A 26 -31.30 -22.63 -11.15
CA LEU A 26 -32.59 -21.92 -11.07
C LEU A 26 -33.20 -21.91 -9.65
N ASP A 27 -32.96 -22.96 -8.87
CA ASP A 27 -33.34 -23.12 -7.47
C ASP A 27 -32.61 -22.17 -6.52
N ALA A 28 -31.45 -21.63 -6.92
CA ALA A 28 -30.73 -20.63 -6.14
C ALA A 28 -31.53 -19.33 -5.98
N CYS A 29 -32.37 -18.97 -6.97
CA CYS A 29 -33.26 -17.81 -6.86
C CYS A 29 -34.28 -17.96 -5.73
N GLU A 30 -34.86 -19.15 -5.59
CA GLU A 30 -35.82 -19.46 -4.51
C GLU A 30 -35.12 -19.51 -3.15
N THR A 31 -33.95 -20.15 -3.10
CA THR A 31 -33.14 -20.27 -1.88
C THR A 31 -32.74 -18.91 -1.32
N MET A 32 -32.27 -18.00 -2.17
CA MET A 32 -31.93 -16.62 -1.79
C MET A 32 -33.13 -15.83 -1.26
N GLY A 33 -34.33 -16.04 -1.82
CA GLY A 33 -35.55 -15.36 -1.36
C GLY A 33 -35.99 -15.76 0.06
N ASN A 34 -35.59 -16.94 0.51
CA ASN A 34 -35.88 -17.47 1.85
C ASN A 34 -34.70 -17.34 2.83
N ALA A 35 -33.60 -16.70 2.44
CA ALA A 35 -32.42 -16.58 3.28
C ALA A 35 -32.69 -15.68 4.51
N SER A 36 -32.47 -16.22 5.72
CA SER A 36 -32.58 -15.49 6.99
C SER A 36 -31.23 -15.09 7.58
N THR A 37 -30.12 -15.61 7.03
CA THR A 37 -28.75 -15.31 7.47
C THR A 37 -27.82 -15.29 6.26
N ILE A 38 -26.94 -14.28 6.19
CA ILE A 38 -25.94 -14.13 5.13
C ILE A 38 -24.55 -14.17 5.76
N CYS A 39 -23.78 -15.20 5.41
CA CYS A 39 -22.37 -15.28 5.77
C CYS A 39 -21.54 -14.70 4.62
N SER A 40 -20.97 -13.51 4.80
CA SER A 40 -20.12 -12.87 3.79
C SER A 40 -18.65 -13.00 4.15
N ASP A 41 -17.81 -13.19 3.13
CA ASP A 41 -16.38 -12.91 3.26
C ASP A 41 -16.14 -11.39 3.27
N LYS A 42 -15.00 -10.95 3.83
CA LYS A 42 -14.61 -9.53 3.87
C LYS A 42 -13.90 -9.10 2.59
N THR A 43 -12.90 -9.87 2.16
CA THR A 43 -11.95 -9.43 1.13
C THR A 43 -12.51 -9.69 -0.25
N GLY A 44 -12.78 -8.64 -1.03
CA GLY A 44 -13.35 -8.79 -2.37
C GLY A 44 -14.86 -9.02 -2.42
N THR A 45 -15.53 -9.04 -1.26
CA THR A 45 -17.01 -9.01 -1.16
C THR A 45 -17.47 -7.74 -0.45
N LEU A 46 -17.15 -7.56 0.84
CA LEU A 46 -17.48 -6.32 1.56
C LEU A 46 -16.52 -5.16 1.24
N THR A 47 -15.27 -5.50 0.96
CA THR A 47 -14.22 -4.54 0.58
C THR A 47 -13.92 -4.65 -0.91
N THR A 48 -13.53 -3.54 -1.52
CA THR A 48 -13.19 -3.45 -2.95
C THR A 48 -11.88 -4.16 -3.33
N ASN A 49 -11.26 -4.92 -2.39
CA ASN A 49 -9.94 -5.55 -2.54
C ASN A 49 -8.88 -4.58 -3.10
N ARG A 50 -9.00 -3.30 -2.70
CA ARG A 50 -8.12 -2.19 -3.01
C ARG A 50 -7.59 -1.64 -1.70
N MET A 51 -6.27 -1.57 -1.56
CA MET A 51 -5.64 -0.92 -0.41
C MET A 51 -5.40 0.54 -0.75
N THR A 52 -5.67 1.43 0.18
CA THR A 52 -5.36 2.87 0.08
C THR A 52 -4.65 3.30 1.35
N VAL A 53 -3.80 4.33 1.24
CA VAL A 53 -3.28 5.00 2.44
C VAL A 53 -4.39 5.89 2.96
N VAL A 54 -4.75 5.72 4.23
CA VAL A 54 -5.83 6.47 4.88
C VAL A 54 -5.33 7.40 5.97
N GLN A 55 -4.20 7.03 6.59
CA GLN A 55 -3.56 7.76 7.65
C GLN A 55 -2.04 7.68 7.48
N PHE A 56 -1.30 8.66 8.00
CA PHE A 56 0.16 8.57 8.09
C PHE A 56 0.71 9.39 9.25
N TYR A 57 1.97 9.15 9.57
CA TYR A 57 2.70 9.85 10.61
C TYR A 57 4.03 10.34 10.06
N ILE A 58 4.27 11.65 10.12
CA ILE A 58 5.52 12.27 9.66
C ILE A 58 5.78 13.54 10.48
N ASN A 59 7.03 13.92 10.67
CA ASN A 59 7.41 15.15 11.39
C ASN A 59 6.74 15.28 12.78
N GLU A 60 6.69 14.18 13.52
CA GLU A 60 6.04 14.09 14.84
C GLU A 60 4.51 14.36 14.83
N LYS A 61 3.88 14.43 13.65
CA LYS A 61 2.45 14.69 13.46
C LYS A 61 1.74 13.47 12.88
N HIS A 62 0.68 13.04 13.55
CA HIS A 62 -0.25 12.04 13.05
C HIS A 62 -1.35 12.73 12.23
N HIS A 63 -1.55 12.26 11.01
CA HIS A 63 -2.60 12.68 10.11
C HIS A 63 -3.61 11.53 9.99
N GLU A 64 -4.82 11.72 10.53
CA GLU A 64 -5.92 10.75 10.46
C GLU A 64 -6.61 10.70 9.08
N HIS A 65 -6.26 11.64 8.21
CA HIS A 65 -6.72 11.72 6.82
C HIS A 65 -5.54 12.13 5.96
N ILE A 66 -5.59 11.87 4.66
CA ILE A 66 -4.58 12.32 3.71
C ILE A 66 -4.80 13.81 3.41
N PRO A 67 -3.96 14.74 3.94
CA PRO A 67 -3.89 16.13 3.50
C PRO A 67 -3.73 16.27 2.00
N LYS A 68 -4.15 17.43 1.50
CA LYS A 68 -3.85 17.84 0.13
C LYS A 68 -2.36 18.05 -0.05
N HIS A 69 -1.90 17.98 -1.30
CA HIS A 69 -0.49 18.17 -1.65
C HIS A 69 0.11 19.43 -1.00
N GLU A 70 -0.61 20.54 -0.99
CA GLU A 70 -0.13 21.84 -0.48
C GLU A 70 0.01 21.89 1.05
N GLU A 71 -0.64 20.98 1.77
CA GLU A 71 -0.64 20.91 3.24
C GLU A 71 0.49 20.02 3.77
N VAL A 72 1.17 19.29 2.89
CA VAL A 72 2.33 18.45 3.22
C VAL A 72 3.61 19.26 3.09
N ASN A 73 4.58 19.00 3.97
CA ASN A 73 5.89 19.61 3.86
C ASN A 73 6.57 19.20 2.54
N GLN A 74 6.72 20.18 1.64
CA GLN A 74 7.28 20.00 0.30
C GLN A 74 8.73 19.51 0.32
N ASP A 75 9.50 19.79 1.37
CA ASP A 75 10.90 19.36 1.48
C ASP A 75 11.03 17.84 1.65
N VAL A 76 9.99 17.18 2.19
CA VAL A 76 10.01 15.74 2.49
C VAL A 76 9.45 14.92 1.34
N LEU A 77 8.59 15.49 0.49
CA LEU A 77 7.94 14.79 -0.61
C LEU A 77 8.93 14.11 -1.57
N PRO A 78 10.02 14.76 -2.04
CA PRO A 78 10.97 14.11 -2.95
C PRO A 78 11.59 12.84 -2.36
N LEU A 79 11.99 12.89 -1.09
CA LEU A 79 12.58 11.76 -0.37
C LEU A 79 11.56 10.63 -0.19
N LEU A 80 10.33 10.97 0.21
CA LEU A 80 9.27 10.02 0.43
C LEU A 80 8.84 9.34 -0.88
N PHE A 81 8.68 10.12 -1.96
CA PHE A 81 8.34 9.61 -3.28
C PHE A 81 9.42 8.66 -3.80
N GLU A 82 10.69 9.05 -3.72
CA GLU A 82 11.80 8.18 -4.14
C GLU A 82 11.79 6.88 -3.33
N SER A 83 11.66 6.97 -2.00
CA SER A 83 11.61 5.79 -1.13
C SER A 83 10.45 4.85 -1.45
N ILE A 84 9.25 5.39 -1.70
CA ILE A 84 8.07 4.61 -2.11
C ILE A 84 8.32 3.93 -3.45
N CYS A 85 8.80 4.67 -4.45
CA CYS A 85 8.94 4.17 -5.81
C CYS A 85 10.04 3.11 -5.91
N VAL A 86 11.19 3.34 -5.27
CA VAL A 86 12.35 2.45 -5.25
C VAL A 86 12.09 1.18 -4.43
N ASN A 87 11.34 1.28 -3.34
CA ASN A 87 10.94 0.09 -2.59
C ASN A 87 9.73 -0.63 -3.18
N SER A 88 9.10 -0.16 -4.25
CA SER A 88 7.94 -0.84 -4.83
C SER A 88 8.36 -1.66 -6.03
N ASN A 89 7.86 -2.90 -6.11
CA ASN A 89 8.14 -3.76 -7.27
C ASN A 89 7.76 -3.01 -8.56
N TYR A 90 8.63 -3.07 -9.56
CA TYR A 90 8.45 -2.38 -10.83
C TYR A 90 7.16 -2.81 -11.56
N THR A 91 6.71 -4.05 -11.35
CA THR A 91 5.44 -4.54 -11.91
C THR A 91 4.21 -3.98 -11.20
N SER A 92 4.38 -3.42 -9.99
CA SER A 92 3.28 -2.80 -9.24
C SER A 92 2.93 -1.45 -9.86
N LYS A 93 1.68 -1.30 -10.32
CA LYS A 93 1.18 -0.11 -11.01
C LYS A 93 -0.32 0.11 -10.80
N ILE A 94 -0.76 1.33 -11.07
CA ILE A 94 -2.18 1.73 -11.03
C ILE A 94 -2.61 2.04 -12.45
N GLU A 95 -3.50 1.21 -12.98
CA GLU A 95 -4.09 1.43 -14.30
C GLU A 95 -5.40 2.20 -14.14
N GLU A 96 -5.42 3.40 -14.72
CA GLU A 96 -6.63 4.21 -14.78
C GLU A 96 -7.68 3.54 -15.68
N PRO A 97 -8.97 3.67 -15.34
CA PRO A 97 -10.05 3.18 -16.19
C PRO A 97 -10.00 3.87 -17.57
N LYS A 98 -10.13 3.09 -18.65
CA LYS A 98 -10.12 3.62 -20.04
C LYS A 98 -11.37 4.42 -20.40
N LYS A 99 -12.41 4.36 -19.58
CA LYS A 99 -13.68 5.08 -19.73
C LYS A 99 -14.06 5.65 -18.36
N GLU A 100 -14.62 6.86 -18.33
CA GLU A 100 -15.03 7.52 -17.06
C GLU A 100 -16.02 6.66 -16.24
N ASP A 101 -16.88 5.88 -16.90
CA ASP A 101 -17.84 4.99 -16.23
C ASP A 101 -17.27 3.61 -15.80
N ALA A 102 -15.98 3.33 -16.03
CA ALA A 102 -15.40 2.00 -15.77
C ALA A 102 -14.97 1.77 -14.30
N GLY A 103 -15.31 2.69 -13.39
CA GLY A 103 -15.13 2.53 -11.95
C GLY A 103 -13.76 2.99 -11.43
N LEU A 104 -13.32 2.41 -10.32
CA LEU A 104 -12.09 2.81 -9.63
C LEU A 104 -10.82 2.34 -10.38
N PRO A 105 -9.67 3.05 -10.21
CA PRO A 105 -8.40 2.62 -10.77
C PRO A 105 -7.99 1.21 -10.33
N LYS A 106 -7.46 0.42 -11.28
CA LYS A 106 -7.09 -0.97 -11.06
C LYS A 106 -5.66 -1.06 -10.53
N GLN A 107 -5.51 -1.67 -9.35
CA GLN A 107 -4.20 -1.97 -8.76
C GLN A 107 -3.67 -3.32 -9.27
N ILE A 108 -2.53 -3.31 -9.98
CA ILE A 108 -1.82 -4.49 -10.46
C ILE A 108 -0.55 -4.67 -9.64
N GLY A 109 -0.32 -5.88 -9.14
CA GLY A 109 0.80 -6.19 -8.24
C GLY A 109 0.36 -6.24 -6.78
N ASN A 110 1.32 -6.01 -5.87
CA ASN A 110 1.05 -6.04 -4.43
C ASN A 110 0.21 -4.83 -4.01
N LYS A 111 -0.94 -5.09 -3.39
CA LYS A 111 -1.92 -4.05 -3.05
C LYS A 111 -1.37 -2.97 -2.12
N THR A 112 -0.50 -3.32 -1.16
CA THR A 112 0.13 -2.34 -0.27
C THR A 112 1.09 -1.43 -1.03
N GLU A 113 1.83 -1.96 -1.99
CA GLU A 113 2.70 -1.14 -2.86
C GLU A 113 1.88 -0.23 -3.75
N CYS A 114 0.83 -0.75 -4.37
CA CYS A 114 -0.08 0.05 -5.18
C CYS A 114 -0.72 1.16 -4.35
N ALA A 115 -1.07 0.93 -3.08
CA ALA A 115 -1.59 1.97 -2.20
C ALA A 115 -0.58 3.12 -2.01
N LEU A 116 0.69 2.79 -1.81
CA LEU A 116 1.75 3.80 -1.66
C LEU A 116 2.02 4.55 -2.97
N LEU A 117 2.02 3.85 -4.12
CA LEU A 117 2.15 4.49 -5.43
C LEU A 117 0.96 5.41 -5.74
N ASP A 118 -0.23 5.07 -5.24
CA ASP A 118 -1.44 5.88 -5.38
C ASP A 118 -1.33 7.17 -4.57
N LEU A 119 -0.72 7.09 -3.38
CA LEU A 119 -0.41 8.26 -2.57
C LEU A 119 0.56 9.22 -3.28
N VAL A 120 1.58 8.67 -3.98
CA VAL A 120 2.50 9.50 -4.80
C VAL A 120 1.72 10.27 -5.86
N LYS A 121 0.81 9.60 -6.57
CA LYS A 121 -0.07 10.25 -7.56
C LYS A 121 -0.99 11.31 -6.94
N GLN A 122 -1.61 11.01 -5.79
CA GLN A 122 -2.50 11.94 -5.08
C GLN A 122 -1.79 13.22 -4.64
N TRP A 123 -0.47 13.15 -4.40
CA TRP A 123 0.37 14.31 -4.10
C TRP A 123 1.12 14.84 -5.32
N ASN A 124 0.53 14.72 -6.52
CA ASN A 124 1.04 15.26 -7.79
C ASN A 124 2.43 14.74 -8.20
N GLY A 125 2.87 13.61 -7.63
CA GLY A 125 4.11 12.93 -8.02
C GLY A 125 3.88 11.93 -9.15
N SER A 126 4.87 11.77 -10.01
CA SER A 126 4.90 10.71 -11.04
C SER A 126 5.88 9.61 -10.64
N TYR A 127 5.36 8.44 -10.25
CA TYR A 127 6.22 7.29 -9.98
C TYR A 127 6.88 6.76 -11.26
N ASP A 128 6.30 7.01 -12.44
CA ASP A 128 6.87 6.62 -13.73
C ASP A 128 8.14 7.43 -14.01
N GLU A 129 8.11 8.75 -13.81
CA GLU A 129 9.30 9.61 -13.96
C GLU A 129 10.44 9.24 -13.00
N ILE A 130 10.10 8.87 -11.76
CA ILE A 130 11.10 8.44 -10.77
C ILE A 130 11.72 7.10 -11.19
N ARG A 131 10.91 6.18 -11.71
CA ARG A 131 11.35 4.88 -12.23
C ARG A 131 12.15 4.98 -13.51
N GLU A 132 11.89 5.98 -14.36
CA GLU A 132 12.73 6.30 -15.52
C GLU A 132 14.11 6.83 -15.11
N LYS A 133 14.17 7.67 -14.07
CA LYS A 133 15.42 8.17 -13.50
C LYS A 133 16.22 7.10 -12.75
N ILE A 134 15.52 6.17 -12.10
CA ILE A 134 16.10 5.06 -11.33
C ILE A 134 15.52 3.74 -11.88
N PRO A 135 15.99 3.29 -13.08
CA PRO A 135 15.47 2.09 -13.71
C PRO A 135 15.83 0.84 -12.90
N GLN A 136 15.04 -0.23 -13.03
CA GLN A 136 15.24 -1.47 -12.29
C GLN A 136 16.67 -2.04 -12.42
N ASP A 137 17.28 -1.93 -13.59
CA ASP A 137 18.64 -2.44 -13.85
C ASP A 137 19.74 -1.59 -13.20
N SER A 138 19.41 -0.39 -12.71
CA SER A 138 20.33 0.47 -11.95
C SER A 138 20.32 0.18 -10.44
N LEU A 139 19.34 -0.61 -9.95
CA LEU A 139 19.24 -0.98 -8.54
C LEU A 139 20.41 -1.88 -8.17
N THR A 140 21.16 -1.50 -7.14
CA THR A 140 22.41 -2.19 -6.83
C THR A 140 22.18 -3.49 -6.05
N LYS A 141 21.15 -3.54 -5.19
CA LYS A 141 20.67 -4.77 -4.55
C LYS A 141 19.22 -4.60 -4.13
N VAL A 142 18.41 -5.65 -4.29
CA VAL A 142 17.04 -5.71 -3.78
C VAL A 142 16.93 -6.89 -2.83
N TYR A 143 16.63 -6.61 -1.56
CA TYR A 143 16.21 -7.60 -0.58
C TYR A 143 14.70 -7.69 -0.62
N THR A 144 14.18 -8.76 -1.19
CA THR A 144 12.74 -9.01 -1.24
C THR A 144 12.18 -9.20 0.17
N PHE A 145 10.85 -9.05 0.30
CA PHE A 145 10.19 -9.25 1.58
C PHE A 145 10.49 -10.65 2.15
N ASN A 146 11.02 -10.67 3.36
CA ASN A 146 11.30 -11.89 4.11
C ASN A 146 10.41 -11.92 5.36
N SER A 147 9.73 -13.04 5.62
CA SER A 147 8.77 -13.17 6.74
C SER A 147 9.42 -13.10 8.12
N ALA A 148 10.70 -13.46 8.27
CA ALA A 148 11.46 -13.31 9.49
C ALA A 148 11.83 -11.84 9.73
N ARG A 149 12.29 -11.14 8.69
CA ARG A 149 12.64 -9.71 8.76
C ARG A 149 11.41 -8.79 8.76
N LYS A 150 10.28 -9.24 8.19
CA LYS A 150 9.03 -8.50 7.95
C LYS A 150 9.23 -7.15 7.24
N MET A 151 10.24 -7.06 6.39
CA MET A 151 10.56 -5.87 5.62
C MET A 151 11.22 -6.25 4.31
N MET A 152 11.25 -5.31 3.38
CA MET A 152 12.04 -5.35 2.16
C MET A 152 12.88 -4.08 2.07
N SER A 153 14.00 -4.16 1.36
CA SER A 153 14.93 -3.05 1.23
C SER A 153 15.58 -3.03 -0.14
N THR A 154 15.85 -1.83 -0.66
CA THR A 154 16.50 -1.63 -1.95
C THR A 154 17.68 -0.68 -1.78
N ILE A 155 18.85 -1.06 -2.32
CA ILE A 155 20.04 -0.22 -2.37
C ILE A 155 20.16 0.42 -3.74
N ILE A 156 20.38 1.73 -3.77
CA ILE A 156 20.70 2.50 -4.97
C ILE A 156 22.06 3.19 -4.83
N GLN A 157 22.73 3.40 -5.96
CA GLN A 157 23.91 4.26 -6.04
C GLN A 157 23.48 5.75 -5.99
N ARG A 158 24.23 6.57 -5.26
CA ARG A 158 24.16 8.03 -5.27
C ARG A 158 25.51 8.60 -5.71
N ASP A 159 25.54 9.90 -5.99
CA ASP A 159 26.79 10.63 -6.33
C ASP A 159 27.88 10.42 -5.27
N GLN A 160 27.46 10.35 -4.00
CA GLN A 160 28.33 10.08 -2.85
C GLN A 160 27.83 8.83 -2.12
N GLY A 161 28.25 7.67 -2.61
CA GLY A 161 28.03 6.38 -1.95
C GLY A 161 26.72 5.72 -2.32
N TYR A 162 26.05 5.13 -1.35
CA TYR A 162 24.84 4.36 -1.59
C TYR A 162 23.74 4.77 -0.63
N ARG A 163 22.49 4.55 -1.03
CA ARG A 163 21.34 4.74 -0.15
C ARG A 163 20.53 3.45 -0.09
N LEU A 164 20.28 2.99 1.13
CA LEU A 164 19.33 1.92 1.42
C LEU A 164 17.97 2.54 1.70
N TYR A 165 16.97 2.12 0.96
CA TYR A 165 15.57 2.38 1.25
C TYR A 165 14.95 1.10 1.84
N THR A 166 14.03 1.25 2.80
CA THR A 166 13.34 0.12 3.44
C THR A 166 11.86 0.43 3.61
N LYS A 167 11.02 -0.59 3.39
CA LYS A 167 9.63 -0.59 3.87
C LYS A 167 9.27 -1.93 4.51
N GLY A 168 8.44 -1.89 5.56
CA GLY A 168 8.05 -3.10 6.27
C GLY A 168 7.07 -2.85 7.39
N ALA A 169 6.84 -3.88 8.20
CA ALA A 169 6.03 -3.77 9.41
C ALA A 169 6.57 -2.65 10.31
N SER A 170 5.67 -1.77 10.78
CA SER A 170 6.10 -0.51 11.40
C SER A 170 6.98 -0.70 12.61
N GLU A 171 6.64 -1.64 13.48
CA GLU A 171 7.39 -1.99 14.69
C GLU A 171 8.79 -2.51 14.38
N MET A 172 8.94 -3.28 13.29
CA MET A 172 10.20 -3.92 12.91
C MET A 172 11.19 -2.92 12.31
N VAL A 173 10.69 -2.01 11.46
CA VAL A 173 11.53 -0.97 10.86
C VAL A 173 11.87 0.09 11.91
N LEU A 174 10.89 0.54 12.70
CA LEU A 174 11.10 1.56 13.73
C LEU A 174 12.12 1.13 14.78
N ALA A 175 12.15 -0.15 15.16
CA ALA A 175 13.14 -0.71 16.08
C ALA A 175 14.59 -0.60 15.56
N LYS A 176 14.78 -0.54 14.24
CA LYS A 176 16.10 -0.36 13.59
C LYS A 176 16.45 1.10 13.32
N CYS A 177 15.50 2.03 13.47
CA CYS A 177 15.73 3.44 13.24
C CYS A 177 16.44 4.09 14.43
N THR A 178 17.45 4.91 14.14
CA THR A 178 18.16 5.76 15.10
C THR A 178 17.73 7.22 15.01
N SER A 179 17.06 7.60 13.92
CA SER A 179 16.63 8.97 13.66
C SER A 179 15.31 8.97 12.91
N MET A 180 14.60 10.08 12.94
CA MET A 180 13.38 10.33 12.19
C MET A 180 13.47 11.65 11.42
N ILE A 181 12.71 11.79 10.33
CA ILE A 181 12.65 13.07 9.61
C ILE A 181 11.98 14.12 10.51
N GLY A 182 12.69 15.22 10.72
CA GLY A 182 12.20 16.42 11.39
C GLY A 182 11.83 17.53 10.41
N GLU A 183 11.70 18.74 10.93
CA GLU A 183 11.47 19.94 10.12
C GLU A 183 12.59 20.14 9.09
N ASN A 184 12.21 20.67 7.91
CA ASN A 184 13.12 20.96 6.79
C ASN A 184 13.97 19.76 6.35
N ASN A 185 13.41 18.54 6.43
CA ASN A 185 14.05 17.29 6.05
C ASN A 185 15.35 16.97 6.83
N GLN A 186 15.51 17.55 8.03
CA GLN A 186 16.69 17.30 8.87
C GLN A 186 16.44 16.11 9.81
N PRO A 187 17.37 15.14 9.89
CA PRO A 187 17.26 14.04 10.83
C PRO A 187 17.22 14.54 12.27
N LYS A 188 16.17 14.18 13.01
CA LYS A 188 16.06 14.35 14.46
C LYS A 188 16.32 13.02 15.15
N ASP A 189 16.98 13.08 16.31
CA ASP A 189 17.31 11.90 17.10
C ASP A 189 16.04 11.15 17.55
N LEU A 190 16.06 9.82 17.40
CA LEU A 190 14.98 8.92 17.80
C LEU A 190 15.42 8.11 19.01
N ASN A 191 15.30 8.73 20.19
CA ASN A 191 15.55 8.05 21.46
C ASN A 191 14.44 7.05 21.82
N GLU A 192 14.68 6.22 22.84
CA GLU A 192 13.74 5.17 23.24
C GLU A 192 12.39 5.70 23.74
N ASN A 193 12.38 6.87 24.38
CA ASN A 193 11.12 7.48 24.83
C ASN A 193 10.24 7.85 23.64
N LYS A 194 10.82 8.46 22.60
CA LYS A 194 10.11 8.78 21.35
C LYS A 194 9.69 7.51 20.62
N ARG A 195 10.56 6.51 20.54
CA ARG A 195 10.24 5.22 19.91
C ARG A 195 9.05 4.53 20.57
N THR A 196 9.06 4.46 21.90
CA THR A 196 7.98 3.89 22.71
C THR A 196 6.68 4.66 22.49
N ARG A 197 6.76 5.99 22.49
CA ARG A 197 5.61 6.86 22.23
C ARG A 197 5.01 6.62 20.85
N ILE A 198 5.82 6.59 19.78
CA ILE A 198 5.33 6.33 18.42
C ILE A 198 4.69 4.94 18.34
N THR A 199 5.30 3.94 18.99
CA THR A 199 4.77 2.58 19.01
C THR A 199 3.37 2.54 19.63
N HIS A 200 3.21 3.11 20.83
CA HIS A 200 1.95 3.06 21.55
C HIS A 200 0.90 4.04 21.02
N ASP A 201 1.28 5.31 20.83
CA ASP A 201 0.34 6.38 20.52
C ASP A 201 -0.09 6.38 19.05
N VAL A 202 0.67 5.76 18.15
CA VAL A 202 0.44 5.83 16.70
C VAL A 202 0.29 4.43 16.10
N ILE A 203 1.31 3.56 16.22
CA ILE A 203 1.31 2.26 15.55
C ILE A 203 0.22 1.36 16.13
N GLU A 204 0.15 1.22 17.46
CA GLU A 204 -0.86 0.39 18.12
C GLU A 204 -2.28 0.93 17.92
N LYS A 205 -2.47 2.26 17.96
CA LYS A 205 -3.78 2.86 17.67
C LYS A 205 -4.25 2.58 16.25
N MET A 206 -3.41 2.84 15.24
CA MET A 206 -3.72 2.50 13.85
C MET A 206 -4.02 1.01 13.68
N ALA A 207 -3.27 0.14 14.34
CA ALA A 207 -3.49 -1.31 14.28
C ALA A 207 -4.82 -1.72 14.94
N ASN A 208 -5.18 -1.11 16.06
CA ASN A 208 -6.46 -1.33 16.75
C ASN A 208 -7.66 -0.86 15.92
N ASP A 209 -7.47 0.16 15.08
CA ASP A 209 -8.46 0.59 14.07
C ASP A 209 -8.53 -0.36 12.86
N GLY A 210 -7.80 -1.48 12.90
CA GLY A 210 -7.78 -2.49 11.84
C GLY A 210 -6.94 -2.09 10.62
N LEU A 211 -6.12 -1.05 10.73
CA LEU A 211 -5.24 -0.61 9.64
C LEU A 211 -3.98 -1.46 9.56
N ARG A 212 -3.50 -1.67 8.33
CA ARG A 212 -2.17 -2.23 8.10
C ARG A 212 -1.14 -1.12 8.26
N THR A 213 -0.33 -1.18 9.30
CA THR A 213 0.74 -0.21 9.56
C THR A 213 2.01 -0.58 8.80
N ILE A 214 2.57 0.38 8.06
CA ILE A 214 3.83 0.25 7.32
C ILE A 214 4.73 1.43 7.67
N CYS A 215 5.99 1.15 7.97
CA CYS A 215 7.02 2.18 8.13
C CYS A 215 7.94 2.18 6.92
N ILE A 216 8.32 3.39 6.50
CA ILE A 216 9.24 3.66 5.42
C ILE A 216 10.45 4.37 6.02
N ALA A 217 11.65 3.89 5.72
CA ALA A 217 12.89 4.43 6.24
C ALA A 217 13.97 4.45 5.15
N TYR A 218 15.02 5.21 5.39
CA TYR A 218 16.23 5.17 4.57
C TYR A 218 17.47 5.24 5.43
N LYS A 219 18.62 4.85 4.86
CA LYS A 219 19.94 4.97 5.44
C LYS A 219 20.94 5.31 4.35
N ASP A 220 21.68 6.39 4.53
CA ASP A 220 22.85 6.69 3.72
C ASP A 220 24.01 5.78 4.13
N LEU A 221 24.63 5.16 3.13
CA LEU A 221 25.78 4.29 3.24
C LEU A 221 26.97 5.02 2.61
N GLY A 222 28.15 4.84 3.22
CA GLY A 222 29.38 5.46 2.71
C GLY A 222 29.79 4.96 1.32
N ASN A 223 30.91 5.49 0.81
CA ASN A 223 31.42 5.18 -0.53
C ASN A 223 31.98 3.76 -0.68
N GLU A 224 32.25 3.07 0.43
CA GLU A 224 32.79 1.72 0.39
C GLU A 224 31.70 0.71 0.00
N LYS A 225 31.92 0.01 -1.11
CA LYS A 225 31.04 -1.07 -1.55
C LYS A 225 31.14 -2.22 -0.54
N GLN A 226 30.14 -2.33 0.33
CA GLN A 226 30.07 -3.43 1.29
C GLN A 226 29.62 -4.71 0.57
N ASN A 227 29.93 -5.87 1.16
CA ASN A 227 29.36 -7.13 0.69
C ASN A 227 27.88 -7.18 1.10
N TRP A 228 26.99 -7.08 0.11
CA TRP A 228 25.54 -7.04 0.30
C TRP A 228 24.85 -8.37 0.02
N ASP A 229 25.60 -9.45 -0.15
CA ASP A 229 25.01 -10.79 -0.30
C ASP A 229 24.60 -11.40 1.04
N ASP A 230 24.94 -10.74 2.14
CA ASP A 230 24.53 -11.11 3.50
C ASP A 230 23.11 -10.58 3.76
N GLU A 231 22.10 -11.44 3.62
CA GLU A 231 20.68 -11.07 3.80
C GLU A 231 20.26 -10.86 5.26
N ASP A 232 21.13 -11.21 6.21
CA ASP A 232 20.87 -11.16 7.66
C ASP A 232 21.31 -9.84 8.31
N LYS A 233 21.96 -8.93 7.56
CA LYS A 233 22.42 -7.61 8.05
C LYS A 233 21.36 -6.51 7.98
#